data_AF-A0A508WUH9-F1
#
_entry.id   AF-A0A508WUH9-F1
#
_cell.length_a   1.000
_cell.length_b   1.000
_cell.length_c   1.000
_cell.angle_alpha   90.00
_cell.angle_beta   90.00
_cell.angle_gamma   90.00
#
_symmetry.space_group_name_H-M   'P 1'
#
loop_
_entity.id
_entity.type
_entity.pdbx_description
1 polymer ?
#
loop_
_entity_poly.entity_id
_entity_poly.type
_entity_poly.pdbx_seq_one_letter_code
_entity_poly.pdbx_strand_id
1 'polypeptide(L)'
;MPGNHHWGREIAKLGHRVKLIAPIYVKPFVKRHKNDAADAEAICEAAMRPTMRFVAVKSEEKQAAATVFKVRDLLVRQKTQIINALRGLMAEFGITVP
;
A
#
# COMPACT_ATOMS: atom_id res chain seq x y z
N MET A 1 0.92 -6.15 -1.17
CA MET A 1 2.34 -6.03 -0.78
C MET A 1 2.99 -4.94 -1.64
N PRO A 2 3.99 -4.21 -1.12
CA PRO A 2 4.88 -3.45 -1.99
C PRO A 2 5.52 -4.42 -2.99
N GLY A 3 5.65 -4.02 -4.26
CA GLY A 3 6.22 -4.88 -5.30
C GLY A 3 5.22 -5.60 -6.21
N ASN A 4 3.92 -5.68 -5.88
CA ASN A 4 2.93 -6.36 -6.74
C ASN A 4 2.84 -5.77 -8.16
N HIS A 5 3.00 -4.45 -8.29
CA HIS A 5 3.01 -3.80 -9.61
C HIS A 5 4.30 -4.07 -10.39
N HIS A 6 5.44 -4.22 -9.70
CA HIS A 6 6.70 -4.60 -10.34
C HIS A 6 6.59 -6.01 -10.91
N TRP A 7 6.23 -6.99 -10.08
CA TRP A 7 6.03 -8.37 -10.54
C TRP A 7 4.94 -8.48 -11.60
N GLY A 8 3.87 -7.69 -11.49
CA GLY A 8 2.84 -7.64 -12.52
C GLY A 8 3.36 -7.15 -13.88
N ARG A 9 4.35 -6.26 -13.91
CA ARG A 9 5.02 -5.83 -15.15
C ARG A 9 5.98 -6.91 -15.66
N GLU A 10 6.81 -7.50 -14.78
CA GLU A 10 7.76 -8.54 -15.17
C GLU A 10 7.06 -9.79 -15.73
N ILE A 11 6.01 -10.26 -15.06
CA ILE A 11 5.22 -11.41 -15.53
C ILE A 11 4.48 -11.08 -16.85
N ALA A 12 4.04 -9.83 -17.03
CA ALA A 12 3.44 -9.41 -18.29
C ALA A 12 4.44 -9.38 -19.45
N LYS A 13 5.71 -9.02 -19.21
CA LYS A 13 6.79 -9.10 -20.22
C LYS A 13 7.03 -10.53 -20.71
N LEU A 14 6.73 -11.53 -19.87
CA LEU A 14 6.79 -12.95 -20.23
C LEU A 14 5.57 -13.43 -21.04
N GLY A 15 4.65 -12.53 -21.41
CA GLY A 15 3.48 -12.84 -22.25
C GLY A 15 2.22 -13.25 -21.46
N HIS A 16 2.25 -13.19 -20.13
CA HIS A 16 1.09 -13.56 -19.32
C HIS A 16 0.11 -12.40 -19.12
N ARG A 17 -1.18 -12.70 -19.13
CA ARG A 17 -2.22 -11.75 -18.73
C ARG A 17 -2.30 -11.66 -17.21
N VAL A 18 -1.70 -10.63 -16.63
CA VAL A 18 -1.71 -10.41 -15.18
C VAL A 18 -3.02 -9.78 -14.70
N LYS A 19 -3.55 -10.30 -13.60
CA LYS A 19 -4.72 -9.75 -12.90
C LYS A 19 -4.37 -9.58 -11.41
N LEU A 20 -4.38 -8.34 -10.91
CA LEU A 20 -4.14 -8.06 -9.49
C LEU A 20 -5.48 -8.00 -8.74
N ILE A 21 -5.58 -8.64 -7.57
CA ILE A 21 -6.75 -8.55 -6.68
C ILE A 21 -6.38 -7.69 -5.48
N ALA A 22 -7.23 -6.72 -5.12
CA ALA A 22 -7.01 -5.92 -3.92
C ALA A 22 -7.15 -6.79 -2.66
N PRO A 23 -6.27 -6.66 -1.64
CA PRO A 23 -6.32 -7.51 -0.44
C PRO A 23 -7.67 -7.52 0.28
N ILE A 24 -8.41 -6.40 0.24
CA ILE A 24 -9.74 -6.29 0.84
C ILE A 24 -10.75 -7.28 0.22
N TYR A 25 -10.59 -7.63 -1.06
CA TYR A 25 -11.44 -8.60 -1.75
C TYR A 25 -11.00 -10.04 -1.52
N VAL A 26 -9.76 -10.27 -1.08
CA VAL A 26 -9.26 -11.61 -0.73
C VAL A 26 -9.59 -11.95 0.72
N LYS A 27 -9.54 -10.96 1.62
CA LYS A 27 -9.71 -11.13 3.07
C LYS A 27 -10.92 -11.99 3.48
N PRO A 28 -12.11 -11.88 2.87
CA PRO A 28 -13.26 -12.72 3.24
C PRO A 28 -13.07 -14.23 3.00
N PHE A 29 -12.13 -14.62 2.14
CA PHE A 29 -11.89 -16.01 1.75
C PHE A 29 -10.71 -16.65 2.51
N VAL A 30 -10.00 -15.89 3.34
CA VAL A 30 -8.87 -16.40 4.12
C VAL A 30 -9.41 -17.22 5.30
N LYS A 31 -9.09 -18.52 5.30
CA LYS A 31 -9.43 -19.45 6.38
C LYS A 31 -8.65 -19.11 7.67
N ARG A 32 -9.13 -19.61 8.82
CA ARG A 32 -8.39 -19.51 10.09
C ARG A 32 -7.03 -20.21 9.96
N HIS A 33 -6.03 -19.75 10.73
CA HIS A 33 -4.61 -20.13 10.63
C HIS A 33 -3.95 -19.68 9.33
N LYS A 34 -3.40 -18.46 9.38
CA LYS A 34 -2.67 -17.89 8.26
C LYS A 34 -1.44 -18.74 7.91
N ASN A 35 -1.40 -19.25 6.70
CA ASN A 35 -0.26 -19.89 6.06
C ASN A 35 -0.33 -19.62 4.55
N ASP A 36 0.79 -19.84 3.85
CA ASP A 36 0.89 -19.51 2.41
C ASP A 36 -0.09 -20.31 1.54
N ALA A 37 -0.40 -21.55 1.92
CA ALA A 37 -1.36 -22.38 1.21
C ALA A 37 -2.79 -21.84 1.31
N ALA A 38 -3.20 -21.41 2.50
CA ALA A 38 -4.50 -20.80 2.76
C ALA A 38 -4.63 -19.43 2.07
N ASP A 39 -3.54 -18.65 2.03
CA ASP A 39 -3.50 -17.38 1.30
C ASP A 39 -3.64 -17.62 -0.22
N ALA A 40 -2.98 -18.64 -0.78
CA ALA A 40 -3.12 -19.02 -2.19
C ALA A 40 -4.54 -19.51 -2.53
N GLU A 41 -5.11 -20.37 -1.69
CA GLU A 41 -6.50 -20.85 -1.85
C GLU A 41 -7.49 -19.69 -1.85
N ALA A 42 -7.36 -18.75 -0.90
CA ALA A 42 -8.21 -17.57 -0.81
C ALA A 42 -8.11 -16.67 -2.05
N ILE A 43 -6.91 -16.51 -2.63
CA ILE A 43 -6.72 -15.75 -3.87
C ILE A 43 -7.42 -16.46 -5.04
N CYS A 44 -7.27 -17.79 -5.16
CA CYS A 44 -7.94 -18.56 -6.20
C CYS A 44 -9.46 -18.48 -6.07
N GLU A 45 -10.01 -18.62 -4.86
CA GLU A 45 -11.45 -18.50 -4.62
C GLU A 45 -11.97 -17.11 -4.98
N ALA A 46 -11.26 -16.06 -4.54
CA ALA A 46 -11.56 -14.68 -4.90
C ALA A 46 -11.59 -14.51 -6.43
N ALA A 47 -10.58 -15.01 -7.13
CA ALA A 47 -10.44 -14.87 -8.59
C ALA A 47 -11.59 -15.51 -9.38
N MET A 48 -12.22 -16.57 -8.84
CA MET A 48 -13.34 -17.28 -9.46
C MET A 48 -14.70 -16.58 -9.30
N ARG A 49 -14.82 -15.58 -8.41
CA ARG A 49 -16.10 -14.89 -8.19
C ARG A 49 -16.50 -14.11 -9.47
N PRO A 50 -17.72 -14.30 -10.01
CA PRO A 50 -18.16 -13.60 -11.23
C PRO A 50 -18.13 -12.07 -11.12
N THR A 51 -18.32 -11.54 -9.91
CA THR A 51 -18.32 -10.11 -9.60
C THR A 51 -16.93 -9.57 -9.24
N MET A 52 -15.87 -10.37 -9.38
CA MET A 52 -14.53 -9.99 -8.96
C MET A 52 -14.00 -8.80 -9.75
N ARG A 53 -13.38 -7.86 -9.04
CA ARG A 53 -12.77 -6.65 -9.60
C ARG A 53 -11.26 -6.74 -9.52
N PHE A 54 -10.62 -6.55 -10.67
CA PHE A 54 -9.16 -6.56 -10.78
C PHE A 54 -8.61 -5.14 -10.83
N VAL A 55 -7.46 -4.95 -10.21
CA VAL A 55 -6.70 -3.71 -10.25
C VAL A 55 -5.72 -3.78 -11.42
N ALA A 56 -5.71 -2.72 -12.25
CA ALA A 56 -4.74 -2.63 -13.32
C ALA A 56 -3.30 -2.57 -12.77
N VAL A 57 -2.38 -3.24 -13.45
CA VAL A 57 -0.95 -3.07 -13.19
C VAL A 57 -0.58 -1.64 -13.55
N LYS A 58 -0.12 -0.86 -12.58
CA LYS A 58 0.32 0.52 -12.82
C LYS A 58 1.63 0.51 -13.61
N SER A 59 1.78 1.47 -14.52
CA SER A 59 3.09 1.74 -15.13
C SER A 59 4.06 2.28 -14.08
N GLU A 60 5.35 2.22 -14.39
CA GLU A 60 6.39 2.70 -13.49
C GLU A 60 6.28 4.22 -13.28
N GLU A 61 5.99 4.96 -14.34
CA GLU A 61 5.83 6.42 -14.31
C GLU A 61 4.65 6.83 -13.42
N LYS A 62 3.51 6.14 -13.56
CA LYS A 62 2.34 6.38 -12.70
C LYS A 62 2.63 6.03 -11.24
N GLN A 63 3.42 5.00 -11.00
CA GLN A 63 3.82 4.60 -9.66
C GLN A 63 4.78 5.63 -9.04
N ALA A 64 5.73 6.13 -9.82
CA ALA A 64 6.68 7.17 -9.42
C ALA A 64 5.98 8.49 -9.09
N ALA A 65 5.05 8.93 -9.93
CA ALA A 65 4.25 10.14 -9.68
C ALA A 65 3.48 10.04 -8.34
N ALA A 66 2.86 8.89 -8.04
CA ALA A 66 2.18 8.66 -6.77
C ALA A 66 3.14 8.69 -5.57
N THR A 67 4.39 8.27 -5.75
CA THR A 67 5.42 8.31 -4.69
C THR A 67 5.77 9.74 -4.30
N VAL A 68 5.84 10.68 -5.25
CA VAL A 68 6.10 12.11 -4.96
C VAL A 68 5.10 12.67 -3.95
N PHE A 69 3.79 12.40 -4.16
CA PHE A 69 2.75 12.84 -3.22
C PHE A 69 2.89 12.23 -1.83
N LYS A 70 3.26 10.95 -1.74
CA LYS A 70 3.49 10.26 -0.46
C LYS A 70 4.69 10.83 0.29
N VAL A 71 5.78 11.11 -0.43
CA VAL A 71 6.99 11.73 0.16
C VAL A 71 6.63 13.11 0.70
N ARG A 72 5.89 13.92 -0.07
CA ARG A 72 5.42 15.23 0.41
C ARG A 72 4.56 15.11 1.67
N ASP A 73 3.57 14.21 1.69
CA ASP A 73 2.72 14.00 2.87
C ASP A 73 3.53 13.58 4.11
N LEU A 74 4.49 12.67 3.93
CA LEU A 74 5.43 12.27 5.00
C LEU A 74 6.22 13.47 5.55
N LEU A 75 6.82 14.27 4.66
CA LEU A 75 7.62 15.43 5.05
C LEU A 75 6.78 16.49 5.78
N VAL A 76 5.54 16.72 5.33
CA VAL A 76 4.62 17.65 6.02
C VAL A 76 4.31 17.17 7.43
N ARG A 77 4.04 15.87 7.61
CA ARG A 77 3.79 15.30 8.95
C ARG A 77 5.01 15.39 9.84
N GLN A 78 6.19 15.06 9.32
CA GLN A 78 7.45 15.17 10.06
C GLN A 78 7.74 16.61 10.48
N LYS A 79 7.53 17.59 9.59
CA LYS A 79 7.64 19.02 9.92
C LYS A 79 6.73 19.38 11.09
N THR A 80 5.44 19.02 11.03
CA THR A 80 4.50 19.31 12.11
C THR A 80 4.89 18.61 13.41
N GLN A 81 5.34 17.36 13.35
CA GLN A 81 5.81 16.61 14.52
C GLN A 81 7.00 17.29 15.19
N ILE A 82 7.99 17.74 14.41
CA ILE A 82 9.18 18.44 14.92
C ILE A 82 8.78 19.78 15.55
N ILE A 83 7.92 20.55 14.90
CA ILE A 83 7.43 21.82 15.46
C ILE A 83 6.72 21.60 16.80
N ASN A 84 5.84 20.60 16.88
CA ASN A 84 5.13 20.30 18.11
C ASN A 84 6.07 19.81 19.22
N ALA A 85 7.08 19.00 18.88
CA ALA A 85 8.10 18.56 19.83
C ALA A 85 8.91 19.74 20.36
N LEU A 86 9.33 20.65 19.48
CA LEU A 86 10.06 21.87 19.87
C LEU A 86 9.21 22.75 20.79
N ARG A 87 7.94 22.99 20.45
CA ARG A 87 7.02 23.77 21.29
C ARG A 87 6.84 23.12 22.67
N GLY A 88 6.72 21.80 22.73
CA GLY A 88 6.65 21.06 23.99
C GLY A 88 7.90 21.28 24.86
N LEU A 89 9.09 21.12 24.28
CA LEU A 89 10.35 21.34 25.00
C LEU A 89 10.50 22.80 25.47
N MET A 90 10.16 23.78 24.64
CA MET A 90 10.24 25.20 25.03
C MET A 90 9.26 25.54 26.15
N ALA A 91 8.08 24.92 26.17
CA ALA A 91 7.10 25.10 27.23
C ALA A 91 7.59 24.58 28.59
N GLU A 92 8.44 23.54 28.63
CA GLU A 92 9.10 23.08 29.87
C GLU A 92 9.98 24.17 30.50
N PHE A 93 10.48 25.11 29.69
CA PHE A 93 11.26 26.26 30.13
C PHE A 93 10.43 27.56 30.21
N GLY A 94 9.09 27.46 30.16
CA GLY A 94 8.19 28.62 30.26
C GLY A 94 8.13 29.50 29.00
N ILE A 95 8.74 29.09 27.89
CA ILE A 95 8.72 29.84 26.64
C ILE A 95 7.59 29.31 25.76
N THR A 96 6.56 30.14 25.54
CA THR A 96 5.41 29.80 24.69
C THR A 96 5.60 30.39 23.29
N VAL A 97 5.57 29.55 22.26
CA VAL A 97 5.73 29.96 20.84
C VAL A 97 4.48 29.56 20.04
N PRO A 98 3.90 30.45 19.21
CA PRO A 98 2.75 30.15 18.36
C PRO A 98 2.97 28.99 17.39
#